data_AF-A0A6A4J6L1-F1
#
_entry.id   AF-A0A6A4J6L1-F1
#
_cell.length_a   1.000
_cell.length_b   1.000
_cell.length_c   1.000
_cell.angle_alpha   90.00
_cell.angle_beta   90.00
_cell.angle_gamma   90.00
#
_symmetry.space_group_name_H-M   'P 1'
#
loop_
_entity.id
_entity.type
_entity.pdbx_description
1 polymer ?
#
loop_
_entity_poly.entity_id
_entity_poly.type
_entity_poly.pdbx_seq_one_letter_code
_entity_poly.pdbx_strand_id
1 'polypeptide(L)'
;MQVCCRDSPMRDLYYFLLSSVRLEVRNQHIDQLLQAYVDSVKHYLLRLQYEGPIPDMGSIQEVFKKKKAYSLEFAITFVPIATGETQNIPDLETIAQAMAEAQEKGEKLTDGLWDVTSFLSTVGEAIVKDSMKKAMEYGII
;
A
#
# COMPACT_ATOMS: atom_id res chain seq x y z
N MET A 1 -8.13 7.74 -7.51
CA MET A 1 -6.79 8.33 -7.35
C MET A 1 -5.77 7.39 -8.00
N GLN A 2 -4.91 7.90 -8.88
CA GLN A 2 -3.81 7.12 -9.47
C GLN A 2 -2.52 7.52 -8.76
N VAL A 3 -1.89 6.58 -8.05
CA VAL A 3 -0.61 6.79 -7.36
C VAL A 3 0.45 6.12 -8.21
N CYS A 4 1.30 6.91 -8.86
CA CYS A 4 2.39 6.41 -9.68
C CYS A 4 3.71 6.99 -9.19
N CYS A 5 4.58 6.13 -8.66
CA CYS A 5 5.93 6.49 -8.27
C CYS A 5 6.91 5.41 -8.71
N ARG A 6 8.15 5.77 -9.05
CA ARG A 6 9.21 4.80 -9.30
C ARG A 6 9.74 4.27 -7.97
N ASP A 7 9.28 3.10 -7.55
CA ASP A 7 9.75 2.40 -6.35
C ASP A 7 9.86 0.88 -6.62
N SER A 8 10.10 0.08 -5.57
CA SER A 8 10.08 -1.37 -5.59
C SER A 8 8.72 -1.88 -6.08
N PRO A 9 8.68 -2.93 -6.93
CA PRO A 9 7.42 -3.54 -7.34
C PRO A 9 6.62 -4.15 -6.17
N MET A 10 7.26 -4.38 -5.02
CA MET A 10 6.55 -4.79 -3.80
C MET A 10 5.61 -3.71 -3.29
N ARG A 11 5.90 -2.43 -3.53
CA ARG A 11 5.02 -1.31 -3.17
C ARG A 11 3.66 -1.48 -3.87
N ASP A 12 3.69 -1.68 -5.19
CA ASP A 12 2.48 -1.90 -5.99
C ASP A 12 1.74 -3.17 -5.57
N LEU A 13 2.48 -4.25 -5.29
CA LEU A 13 1.89 -5.51 -4.84
C LEU A 13 1.19 -5.37 -3.48
N TYR A 14 1.81 -4.71 -2.50
CA TYR A 14 1.18 -4.45 -1.21
C TYR A 14 -0.06 -3.57 -1.36
N TYR A 15 0.00 -2.52 -2.19
CA TYR A 15 -1.15 -1.69 -2.49
C TYR A 15 -2.31 -2.49 -3.10
N PHE A 16 -2.04 -3.31 -4.11
CA PHE A 16 -3.03 -4.19 -4.74
C PHE A 16 -3.64 -5.17 -3.74
N LEU A 17 -2.80 -5.86 -2.97
CA LEU A 17 -3.26 -6.82 -1.97
C LEU A 17 -4.20 -6.12 -0.97
N LEU A 18 -3.81 -4.98 -0.42
CA LEU A 18 -4.57 -4.29 0.63
C LEU A 18 -5.88 -3.69 0.12
N SER A 19 -5.90 -3.14 -1.10
CA SER A 19 -7.07 -2.45 -1.67
C SER A 19 -8.05 -3.37 -2.41
N SER A 20 -7.55 -4.43 -3.03
CA SER A 20 -8.31 -5.19 -4.04
C SER A 20 -8.52 -6.66 -3.68
N VAL A 21 -7.79 -7.20 -2.70
CA VAL A 21 -7.95 -8.60 -2.25
C VAL A 21 -8.59 -8.62 -0.88
N ARG A 22 -9.65 -9.42 -0.72
CA ARG A 22 -10.33 -9.61 0.57
C ARG A 22 -9.33 -10.08 1.64
N LEU A 23 -9.50 -9.58 2.86
CA LEU A 23 -8.60 -9.85 3.98
C LEU A 23 -8.43 -11.35 4.24
N GLU A 24 -9.54 -12.11 4.21
CA GLU A 24 -9.54 -13.55 4.48
C GLU A 24 -8.76 -14.31 3.41
N VAL A 25 -8.95 -13.92 2.14
CA VAL A 25 -8.27 -14.53 0.99
C VAL A 25 -6.76 -14.28 1.08
N ARG A 26 -6.33 -13.05 1.41
CA ARG A 26 -4.91 -12.77 1.62
C ARG A 26 -4.33 -13.62 2.74
N ASN A 27 -5.04 -13.74 3.86
CA ASN A 27 -4.53 -14.45 5.03
C ASN A 27 -4.39 -15.95 4.78
N GLN A 28 -5.27 -16.53 3.97
CA GLN A 28 -5.27 -17.97 3.68
C GLN A 28 -4.41 -18.35 2.46
N HIS A 29 -4.28 -17.45 1.48
CA HIS A 29 -3.75 -17.78 0.16
C HIS A 29 -2.58 -16.88 -0.27
N ILE A 30 -1.85 -16.24 0.67
CA ILE A 30 -0.76 -15.32 0.31
C ILE A 30 0.30 -15.96 -0.59
N ASP A 31 0.69 -17.21 -0.33
CA ASP A 31 1.69 -17.89 -1.16
C ASP A 31 1.18 -18.17 -2.58
N GLN A 32 -0.11 -18.48 -2.74
CA GLN A 32 -0.71 -18.68 -4.07
C GLN A 32 -0.78 -17.36 -4.85
N LEU A 33 -1.09 -16.25 -4.16
CA LEU A 33 -1.09 -14.91 -4.75
C LEU A 33 0.32 -14.48 -5.18
N LEU A 34 1.34 -14.76 -4.35
CA LEU A 34 2.74 -14.51 -4.70
C LEU A 34 3.20 -15.38 -5.86
N GLN A 35 2.78 -16.64 -5.92
CA GLN A 35 3.10 -17.52 -7.05
C GLN A 35 2.47 -16.99 -8.35
N ALA A 36 1.20 -16.58 -8.33
CA ALA A 36 0.54 -15.98 -9.48
C ALA A 36 1.25 -14.70 -9.97
N TYR A 37 1.76 -13.89 -9.03
CA TYR A 37 2.57 -12.72 -9.33
C TYR A 37 3.90 -13.10 -9.99
N VAL A 38 4.64 -14.06 -9.43
CA VAL A 38 5.91 -14.57 -10.00
C VAL A 38 5.70 -15.10 -11.41
N ASP A 39 4.66 -15.92 -11.62
CA ASP A 39 4.36 -16.52 -12.92
C ASP A 39 4.02 -15.45 -13.95
N SER A 40 3.27 -14.42 -13.56
CA SER A 40 2.94 -13.29 -14.42
C SER A 40 4.18 -12.49 -14.81
N VAL A 41 5.01 -12.11 -13.83
CA VAL A 41 6.24 -11.36 -14.08
C VAL A 41 7.18 -12.16 -14.99
N LYS A 42 7.37 -13.45 -14.69
CA LYS A 42 8.20 -14.35 -15.51
C LYS A 42 7.67 -14.46 -16.93
N HIS A 43 6.36 -14.64 -17.11
CA HIS A 43 5.73 -14.72 -18.43
C HIS A 43 6.04 -13.46 -19.26
N TYR A 44 5.86 -12.27 -18.68
CA TYR A 44 6.07 -11.02 -19.41
C TYR A 44 7.55 -10.71 -19.67
N LEU A 45 8.46 -10.99 -18.73
CA LEU A 45 9.90 -10.80 -18.94
C LEU A 45 10.41 -11.67 -20.09
N LEU A 46 10.01 -12.95 -20.15
CA LEU A 46 10.37 -13.85 -21.24
C LEU A 46 9.78 -13.38 -22.57
N ARG A 47 8.52 -12.97 -22.58
CA ARG A 47 7.85 -12.45 -23.78
C ARG A 47 8.51 -11.17 -24.31
N LEU A 48 9.04 -10.32 -23.43
CA LEU A 48 9.76 -9.10 -23.77
C LEU A 48 11.24 -9.34 -24.08
N GLN A 49 11.70 -10.60 -24.13
CA GLN A 49 13.10 -10.97 -24.38
C GLN A 49 14.06 -10.28 -23.41
N TYR A 50 13.64 -10.14 -22.14
CA TYR A 50 14.50 -9.58 -21.11
C TYR A 50 15.69 -10.51 -20.85
N GLU A 51 16.90 -10.00 -21.01
CA GLU A 51 18.15 -10.76 -20.89
C GLU A 51 18.70 -10.84 -19.44
N GLY A 52 18.05 -10.15 -18.49
CA GLY A 52 18.48 -10.12 -17.09
C GLY A 52 17.91 -11.25 -16.23
N PRO A 53 18.17 -11.23 -14.91
CA PRO A 53 17.69 -12.25 -13.98
C PRO A 53 16.15 -12.33 -13.97
N ILE A 54 15.64 -13.54 -14.16
CA ILE A 54 14.20 -13.83 -14.03
C ILE A 54 13.91 -14.16 -12.56
N PRO A 55 13.00 -13.45 -11.89
CA PRO A 55 12.68 -13.72 -10.50
C PRO A 55 12.02 -15.10 -10.35
N ASP A 56 12.31 -15.73 -9.22
CA ASP A 56 11.69 -16.96 -8.77
C ASP A 56 10.89 -16.72 -7.48
N MET A 57 10.23 -17.76 -6.99
CA MET A 57 9.40 -17.64 -5.78
C MET A 57 10.23 -17.26 -4.55
N GLY A 58 11.44 -17.80 -4.41
CA GLY A 58 12.31 -17.54 -3.26
C GLY A 58 12.75 -16.08 -3.18
N SER A 59 13.24 -15.54 -4.29
CA SER A 59 13.65 -14.14 -4.42
C SER A 59 12.48 -13.18 -4.19
N ILE A 60 11.29 -13.46 -4.73
CA ILE A 60 10.10 -12.63 -4.46
C ILE A 60 9.66 -12.72 -3.00
N GLN A 61 9.60 -13.90 -2.39
CA GLN A 61 9.24 -14.04 -0.97
C GLN A 61 10.23 -13.30 -0.06
N GLU A 62 11.52 -13.34 -0.38
CA GLU A 62 12.55 -12.60 0.38
C GLU A 62 12.31 -11.09 0.31
N VAL A 63 12.14 -10.53 -0.89
CA VAL A 63 11.91 -9.09 -1.06
C VAL A 63 10.56 -8.68 -0.45
N PHE A 64 9.52 -9.50 -0.63
CA PHE A 64 8.20 -9.27 -0.04
C PHE A 64 8.29 -9.16 1.49
N LYS A 65 9.01 -10.07 2.16
CA LYS A 65 9.28 -10.03 3.60
C LYS A 65 10.09 -8.79 4.00
N LYS A 66 11.17 -8.48 3.29
CA LYS A 66 12.02 -7.30 3.56
C LYS A 66 11.26 -5.98 3.42
N LYS A 67 10.24 -5.93 2.57
CA LYS A 67 9.46 -4.73 2.26
C LYS A 67 8.12 -4.66 2.99
N LYS A 68 7.93 -5.44 4.04
CA LYS A 68 6.67 -5.54 4.79
C LYS A 68 6.22 -4.22 5.43
N ALA A 69 7.14 -3.28 5.69
CA ALA A 69 6.80 -1.94 6.16
C ALA A 69 5.82 -1.20 5.21
N TYR A 70 5.89 -1.46 3.90
CA TYR A 70 4.90 -0.91 2.96
C TYR A 70 3.48 -1.36 3.30
N SER A 71 3.28 -2.58 3.80
CA SER A 71 1.96 -3.05 4.20
C SER A 71 1.34 -2.16 5.29
N LEU A 72 2.13 -1.74 6.27
CA LEU A 72 1.66 -0.89 7.36
C LEU A 72 1.42 0.54 6.88
N GLU A 73 2.36 1.08 6.10
CA GLU A 73 2.23 2.39 5.45
C GLU A 73 0.92 2.47 4.66
N PHE A 74 0.66 1.51 3.77
CA PHE A 74 -0.55 1.47 2.95
C PHE A 74 -1.83 1.27 3.76
N ALA A 75 -1.79 0.45 4.81
CA ALA A 75 -2.93 0.24 5.67
C ALA A 75 -3.38 1.54 6.35
N ILE A 76 -2.44 2.36 6.81
CA ILE A 76 -2.78 3.60 7.53
C ILE A 76 -3.15 4.73 6.57
N THR A 77 -2.49 4.80 5.40
CA THR A 77 -2.63 5.95 4.49
C THR A 77 -3.67 5.75 3.40
N PHE A 78 -3.71 4.58 2.75
CA PHE A 78 -4.51 4.38 1.54
C PHE A 78 -5.77 3.55 1.76
N VAL A 79 -5.77 2.60 2.70
CA VAL A 79 -6.98 1.81 2.99
C VAL A 79 -8.17 2.66 3.44
N PRO A 80 -8.01 3.71 4.26
CA PRO A 80 -9.14 4.58 4.60
C PRO A 80 -9.72 5.27 3.36
N ILE A 81 -8.86 5.75 2.47
CA ILE A 81 -9.26 6.39 1.20
C ILE A 81 -9.92 5.37 0.25
N ALA A 82 -9.39 4.15 0.18
CA ALA A 82 -9.85 3.12 -0.76
C ALA A 82 -11.15 2.44 -0.33
N THR A 83 -11.46 2.42 0.98
CA THR A 83 -12.62 1.70 1.54
C THR A 83 -13.66 2.62 2.18
N GLY A 84 -13.32 3.88 2.42
CA GLY A 84 -14.16 4.89 3.07
C GLY A 84 -15.09 5.64 2.13
N GLU A 85 -15.94 6.48 2.72
CA GLU A 85 -16.74 7.45 1.96
C GLU A 85 -15.88 8.63 1.54
N THR A 86 -15.58 8.73 0.24
CA THR A 86 -14.61 9.70 -0.28
C THR A 86 -15.19 11.06 -0.64
N GLN A 87 -16.50 11.28 -0.44
CA GLN A 87 -17.21 12.47 -0.91
C GLN A 87 -16.73 13.77 -0.23
N ASN A 88 -16.16 13.65 0.97
CA ASN A 88 -15.70 14.77 1.78
C ASN A 88 -14.18 14.87 1.88
N ILE A 89 -13.42 14.08 1.10
CA ILE A 89 -11.96 14.18 1.10
C ILE A 89 -11.60 15.47 0.34
N PRO A 90 -10.85 16.40 0.97
CA PRO A 90 -10.40 17.60 0.29
C PRO A 90 -9.57 17.25 -0.95
N ASP A 91 -9.71 18.03 -2.02
CA ASP A 91 -8.89 17.83 -3.22
C ASP A 91 -7.41 17.99 -2.88
N LEU A 92 -6.57 17.17 -3.53
CA LEU A 92 -5.12 17.18 -3.27
C LEU A 92 -4.49 18.55 -3.56
N GLU A 93 -5.04 19.29 -4.52
CA GLU A 93 -4.62 20.67 -4.81
C GLU A 93 -4.90 21.61 -3.63
N THR A 94 -6.09 21.51 -3.02
CA THR A 94 -6.46 22.29 -1.83
C THR A 94 -5.51 21.99 -0.67
N ILE A 95 -5.18 20.71 -0.48
CA ILE A 95 -4.25 20.29 0.56
C ILE A 95 -2.83 20.79 0.26
N ALA A 96 -2.36 20.67 -0.98
CA ALA A 96 -1.04 21.13 -1.40
C ALA A 96 -0.89 22.65 -1.23
N GLN A 97 -1.93 23.42 -1.55
CA GLN A 97 -1.95 24.86 -1.34
C GLN A 97 -1.88 25.20 0.15
N ALA A 98 -2.71 24.57 0.98
CA ALA A 98 -2.69 24.76 2.44
C ALA A 98 -1.34 24.36 3.06
N MET A 99 -0.70 23.29 2.56
CA MET A 99 0.66 22.90 2.96
C MET A 99 1.70 23.95 2.58
N ALA A 100 1.64 24.50 1.36
CA ALA A 100 2.55 25.56 0.92
C ALA A 100 2.38 26.85 1.76
N GLU A 101 1.13 27.26 2.02
CA GLU A 101 0.84 28.44 2.85
C GLU A 101 1.31 28.27 4.30
N ALA A 102 1.11 27.09 4.90
CA ALA A 102 1.61 26.79 6.24
C ALA A 102 3.14 26.82 6.29
N GLN A 103 3.81 26.28 5.26
CA GLN A 103 5.26 26.29 5.13
C GLN A 103 5.82 27.73 5.00
N GLU A 104 5.18 28.59 4.21
CA GLU A 104 5.58 30.00 4.08
C GLU A 104 5.40 30.79 5.38
N LYS A 105 4.35 30.50 6.15
CA LYS A 105 4.07 31.16 7.43
C LYS A 105 4.88 30.58 8.60
N GLY A 106 5.61 29.48 8.40
CA GLY A 106 6.28 28.74 9.48
C GLY A 106 5.29 28.13 10.48
N GLU A 107 4.04 27.95 10.07
CA GLU A 107 2.97 27.40 10.88
C GLU A 107 2.85 25.89 10.67
N LYS A 108 2.27 25.20 11.65
CA LYS A 108 1.90 23.80 11.46
C LYS A 108 0.69 23.73 10.54
N LEU A 109 0.61 22.65 9.76
CA LEU A 109 -0.60 22.31 9.02
C LEU A 109 -1.80 22.29 9.97
N THR A 110 -2.95 22.78 9.52
CA THR A 110 -4.18 22.74 10.31
C THR A 110 -4.50 21.31 10.74
N ASP A 111 -4.74 21.13 12.04
CA ASP A 111 -5.09 19.83 12.59
C ASP A 111 -6.35 19.28 11.90
N GLY A 112 -6.28 18.03 11.45
CA GLY A 112 -7.39 17.36 10.76
C GLY A 112 -7.48 17.61 9.25
N LEU A 113 -6.68 18.51 8.66
CA LEU A 113 -6.72 18.79 7.22
C LEU A 113 -6.47 17.54 6.35
N TRP A 114 -5.60 16.66 6.83
CA TRP A 114 -5.30 15.37 6.22
C TRP A 114 -5.45 14.23 7.24
N ASP A 115 -6.58 14.22 7.97
CA ASP A 115 -6.93 13.08 8.80
C ASP A 115 -7.65 12.01 7.97
N VAL A 116 -6.85 11.20 7.28
CA VAL A 116 -7.38 10.08 6.49
C VAL A 116 -8.07 9.03 7.37
N THR A 117 -7.78 8.98 8.68
CA THR A 117 -8.39 8.00 9.59
C THR A 117 -9.87 8.27 9.84
N SER A 118 -10.31 9.52 9.66
CA SER A 118 -11.74 9.88 9.71
C SER A 118 -12.59 9.15 8.65
N PHE A 119 -11.98 8.67 7.56
CA PHE A 119 -12.66 7.93 6.49
C PHE A 119 -12.62 6.41 6.68
N LEU A 120 -12.11 5.91 7.81
CA LEU A 120 -11.93 4.48 8.01
C LEU A 120 -13.29 3.74 8.07
N SER A 121 -13.54 2.90 7.07
CA SER A 121 -14.70 1.99 7.08
C SER A 121 -14.49 0.81 8.03
N THR A 122 -15.54 0.05 8.36
CA THR A 122 -15.43 -1.19 9.15
C THR A 122 -14.46 -2.20 8.51
N VAL A 123 -14.45 -2.28 7.17
CA VAL A 123 -13.53 -3.15 6.43
C VAL A 123 -12.10 -2.62 6.52
N GLY A 124 -11.93 -1.30 6.36
CA GLY A 124 -10.64 -0.66 6.49
C GLY A 124 -10.04 -0.84 7.88
N GLU A 125 -10.86 -0.72 8.93
CA GLU A 125 -10.45 -0.93 10.31
C GLU A 125 -9.93 -2.36 10.55
N ALA A 126 -10.62 -3.37 10.00
CA ALA A 126 -10.17 -4.76 10.08
C ALA A 126 -8.80 -4.97 9.39
N ILE A 127 -8.61 -4.35 8.21
CA ILE A 127 -7.34 -4.40 7.46
C ILE A 127 -6.21 -3.71 8.21
N VAL A 128 -6.46 -2.53 8.80
CA VAL A 128 -5.50 -1.80 9.62
C VAL A 128 -5.09 -2.62 10.84
N LYS A 129 -6.06 -3.17 11.58
CA LYS A 129 -5.78 -4.02 12.75
C LYS A 129 -4.96 -5.26 12.41
N ASP A 130 -5.28 -5.96 11.32
CA ASP A 130 -4.50 -7.11 10.83
C ASP A 130 -3.07 -6.69 10.45
N SER A 131 -2.91 -5.54 9.80
CA SER A 131 -1.61 -5.03 9.38
C SER A 131 -0.75 -4.62 10.57
N MET A 132 -1.34 -3.95 11.58
CA MET A 132 -0.67 -3.62 12.84
C MET A 132 -0.26 -4.88 13.62
N LYS A 133 -1.15 -5.87 13.71
CA LYS A 133 -0.86 -7.16 14.36
C LYS A 133 0.36 -7.82 13.72
N LYS A 134 0.36 -7.94 12.40
CA LYS A 134 1.49 -8.51 11.66
C LYS A 134 2.75 -7.67 11.85
N ALA A 135 2.66 -6.34 11.82
CA ALA A 135 3.82 -5.48 12.00
C ALA A 135 4.52 -5.74 13.36
N MET A 136 3.75 -5.93 14.43
CA MET A 136 4.28 -6.32 15.75
C MET A 136 4.90 -7.74 15.72
N GLU A 137 4.22 -8.72 15.13
CA GLU A 137 4.72 -10.10 15.02
C GLU A 137 6.06 -10.19 14.26
N TYR A 138 6.27 -9.30 13.29
CA TYR A 138 7.49 -9.23 12.49
C TYR A 138 8.53 -8.21 13.00
N GLY A 139 8.27 -7.54 14.14
CA GLY A 139 9.20 -6.56 14.73
C GLY A 139 9.44 -5.31 13.88
N ILE A 140 8.44 -4.88 13.11
CA ILE A 140 8.49 -3.64 12.32
C ILE A 140 8.19 -2.43 13.20
N ILE A 141 7.31 -2.61 14.18
CA ILE A 141 6.93 -1.64 15.22
C ILE A 141 6.95 -2.31 16.60
#